data_AF-A0A429JK35-F1
#
_entry.id   AF-A0A429JK35-F1
#
_cell.length_a   1.000
_cell.length_b   1.000
_cell.length_c   1.000
_cell.angle_alpha   90.00
_cell.angle_beta   90.00
_cell.angle_gamma   90.00
#
_symmetry.space_group_name_H-M   'P 1'
#
loop_
_entity.id
_entity.type
_entity.pdbx_description
1 polymer ?
#
loop_
_entity_poly.entity_id
_entity_poly.type
_entity_poly.pdbx_seq_one_letter_code
_entity_poly.pdbx_strand_id
1 'polypeptide(L)'
;MGPVEPLPRLPAAAPLWDALRRATPQIVLPTRPPWWDIDLRLTRRLAEINDGRLALRSYTDARITEAAWREGHRHGLKDDELAAVVEAARLKAAAAAKISGARPVSPLSAAPEAGGGADGASELAWLCRIAYAFVHSPVVEGVQPATGTAPSSEGARTT
;
A
#
# COMPACT_ATOMS: atom_id res chain seq x y z
N MET A 1 21.79 -18.42 11.61
CA MET A 1 21.86 -17.40 10.56
C MET A 1 21.37 -18.05 9.28
N GLY A 2 20.12 -17.79 8.88
CA GLY A 2 19.56 -18.33 7.64
C GLY A 2 20.09 -17.58 6.41
N PRO A 3 20.00 -18.16 5.20
CA PRO A 3 20.46 -17.50 3.99
C PRO A 3 19.66 -16.20 3.76
N VAL A 4 20.37 -15.10 3.56
CA VAL A 4 19.79 -13.81 3.18
C VAL A 4 19.41 -13.93 1.70
N GLU A 5 18.13 -14.09 1.42
CA GLU A 5 17.59 -14.14 0.07
C GLU A 5 17.98 -12.84 -0.67
N PRO A 6 18.42 -12.90 -1.95
CA PRO A 6 18.86 -11.69 -2.65
C PRO A 6 17.69 -10.70 -2.76
N LEU A 7 17.89 -9.50 -2.20
CA LEU A 7 16.93 -8.40 -2.25
C LEU A 7 16.49 -8.15 -3.71
N PRO A 8 15.17 -8.14 -4.01
CA PRO A 8 14.72 -7.88 -5.36
C PRO A 8 15.09 -6.44 -5.75
N ARG A 9 15.53 -6.28 -7.00
CA ARG A 9 16.05 -5.01 -7.52
C ARG A 9 14.94 -3.94 -7.59
N LEU A 10 15.35 -2.67 -7.66
CA LEU A 10 14.52 -1.47 -7.86
C LEU A 10 13.33 -1.54 -8.87
N PRO A 11 13.32 -2.36 -9.95
CA PRO A 11 12.20 -2.37 -10.91
C PRO A 11 10.84 -2.74 -10.33
N ALA A 12 10.80 -3.65 -9.34
CA ALA A 12 9.53 -4.10 -8.75
C ALA A 12 8.79 -2.97 -8.00
N ALA A 13 9.54 -2.01 -7.43
CA ALA A 13 8.96 -0.86 -6.72
C ALA A 13 8.39 0.21 -7.66
N ALA A 14 8.65 0.15 -8.97
CA ALA A 14 8.22 1.19 -9.89
C ALA A 14 6.69 1.29 -9.99
N PRO A 15 5.90 0.21 -10.19
CA PRO A 15 4.44 0.30 -10.24
C PRO A 15 3.80 0.75 -8.94
N LEU A 16 4.32 0.29 -7.80
CA LEU A 16 3.86 0.73 -6.47
C LEU A 16 4.08 2.24 -6.31
N TRP A 17 5.32 2.70 -6.48
CA TRP A 17 5.64 4.14 -6.38
C TRP A 17 4.83 4.98 -7.37
N ASP A 18 4.59 4.48 -8.58
CA ASP A 18 3.78 5.14 -9.58
C ASP A 18 2.31 5.30 -9.16
N ALA A 19 1.73 4.31 -8.48
CA ALA A 19 0.40 4.43 -7.91
C ALA A 19 0.37 5.47 -6.78
N LEU A 20 1.36 5.43 -5.88
CA LEU A 20 1.48 6.36 -4.76
C LEU A 20 1.65 7.81 -5.25
N ARG A 21 2.53 8.07 -6.22
CA ARG A 21 2.76 9.43 -6.74
C ARG A 21 1.55 10.00 -7.47
N ARG A 22 0.75 9.14 -8.13
CA ARG A 22 -0.47 9.59 -8.83
C ARG A 22 -1.54 10.00 -7.81
N ALA A 23 -1.67 9.26 -6.72
CA ALA A 23 -2.60 9.58 -5.66
C ALA A 23 -2.12 10.74 -4.76
N THR A 24 -0.81 10.88 -4.59
CA THR A 24 -0.18 11.89 -3.74
C THR A 24 1.06 12.50 -4.43
N PRO A 25 0.89 13.45 -5.36
CA PRO A 25 2.02 14.06 -6.06
C PRO A 25 3.09 14.70 -5.16
N GLN A 26 2.70 15.07 -3.94
CA GLN A 26 3.49 15.79 -2.95
C GLN A 26 4.62 14.93 -2.35
N ILE A 27 4.54 13.60 -2.49
CA ILE A 27 5.59 12.69 -2.00
C ILE A 27 6.86 12.78 -2.85
N VAL A 28 6.76 13.27 -4.09
CA VAL A 28 7.90 13.35 -4.99
C VAL A 28 8.75 14.54 -4.58
N LEU A 29 9.94 14.27 -4.04
CA LEU A 29 10.87 15.35 -3.73
C LEU A 29 11.29 16.07 -5.04
N PRO A 30 11.56 17.39 -5.00
CA PRO A 30 11.82 18.17 -6.22
C PRO A 30 13.23 17.96 -6.81
N THR A 31 14.25 17.73 -5.97
CA THR A 31 15.66 17.74 -6.42
C THR A 31 16.09 16.39 -6.96
N ARG A 32 16.27 16.18 -8.26
CA ARG A 32 16.65 14.84 -8.76
C ARG A 32 18.08 14.43 -8.30
N PRO A 33 18.27 13.26 -7.68
CA PRO A 33 19.60 12.78 -7.34
C PRO A 33 20.41 12.44 -8.61
N PRO A 34 21.75 12.54 -8.56
CA PRO A 34 22.60 12.15 -9.68
C PRO A 34 22.36 10.69 -10.10
N TRP A 35 22.43 10.39 -11.40
CA TRP A 35 22.09 9.05 -11.90
C TRP A 35 23.06 7.95 -11.42
N TRP A 36 24.31 8.33 -11.13
CA TRP A 36 25.39 7.46 -10.64
C TRP A 36 25.33 7.19 -9.13
N ASP A 37 24.61 8.00 -8.36
CA ASP A 37 24.49 7.84 -6.91
C ASP A 37 23.32 6.89 -6.58
N ILE A 38 23.60 5.60 -6.64
CA ILE A 38 22.59 4.54 -6.49
C ILE A 38 22.02 4.54 -5.07
N ASP A 39 22.86 4.74 -4.06
CA ASP A 39 22.46 4.71 -2.65
C ASP A 39 21.52 5.88 -2.31
N LEU A 40 21.83 7.09 -2.78
CA LEU A 40 20.95 8.24 -2.62
C LEU A 40 19.62 8.03 -3.36
N ARG A 41 19.65 7.45 -4.57
CA ARG A 41 18.43 7.14 -5.33
C ARG A 41 17.55 6.12 -4.63
N LEU A 42 18.15 5.09 -4.05
CA LEU A 42 17.44 4.06 -3.29
C LEU A 42 16.85 4.65 -2.01
N THR A 43 17.65 5.37 -1.23
CA THR A 43 17.23 6.02 0.02
C THR A 43 16.07 6.98 -0.22
N ARG A 44 16.16 7.78 -1.29
CA ARG A 44 15.06 8.66 -1.68
C ARG A 44 13.82 7.87 -2.08
N ARG A 45 13.95 6.84 -2.91
CA ARG A 45 12.80 6.04 -3.34
C ARG A 45 12.09 5.39 -2.15
N LEU A 46 12.86 4.93 -1.16
CA LEU A 46 12.36 4.42 0.11
C LEU A 46 11.55 5.48 0.87
N ALA A 47 12.11 6.69 1.06
CA ALA A 47 11.42 7.80 1.71
C ALA A 47 10.13 8.19 0.98
N GLU A 48 10.16 8.36 -0.34
CA GLU A 48 8.99 8.70 -1.16
C GLU A 48 7.88 7.64 -1.05
N ILE A 49 8.22 6.35 -0.97
CA ILE A 49 7.23 5.28 -0.78
C ILE A 49 6.60 5.37 0.61
N ASN A 50 7.40 5.57 1.66
CA ASN A 50 6.88 5.70 3.02
C ASN A 50 6.00 6.95 3.19
N ASP A 51 6.39 8.09 2.61
CA ASP A 51 5.55 9.29 2.57
C ASP A 51 4.20 9.01 1.87
N GLY A 52 4.22 8.20 0.80
CA GLY A 52 3.02 7.74 0.11
C GLY A 52 2.13 6.85 0.97
N ARG A 53 2.72 5.89 1.71
CA ARG A 53 1.98 5.01 2.64
C ARG A 53 1.31 5.84 3.73
N LEU A 54 2.06 6.74 4.36
CA LEU A 54 1.55 7.63 5.40
C LEU A 54 0.42 8.54 4.87
N ALA A 55 0.60 9.13 3.69
CA ALA A 55 -0.40 10.01 3.08
C ALA A 55 -1.67 9.29 2.59
N LEU A 56 -1.63 7.96 2.45
CA LEU A 56 -2.77 7.12 2.10
C LEU A 56 -3.44 6.46 3.31
N ARG A 57 -2.85 6.55 4.50
CA ARG A 57 -3.39 5.94 5.73
C ARG A 57 -4.87 6.29 5.95
N SER A 58 -5.24 7.56 5.80
CA SER A 58 -6.62 8.03 5.95
C SER A 58 -7.57 7.63 4.81
N TYR A 59 -7.11 6.86 3.82
CA TYR A 59 -7.92 6.33 2.72
C TYR A 59 -8.02 4.81 2.77
N THR A 60 -7.49 4.17 3.81
CA THR A 60 -7.57 2.72 4.01
C THR A 60 -8.98 2.29 4.43
N ASP A 61 -9.41 1.13 3.94
CA ASP A 61 -10.69 0.50 4.28
C ASP A 61 -10.43 -0.83 5.00
N ALA A 62 -10.98 -0.97 6.21
CA ALA A 62 -10.88 -2.19 7.00
C ALA A 62 -11.45 -3.41 6.27
N ARG A 63 -12.49 -3.23 5.45
CA ARG A 63 -13.11 -4.32 4.66
C ARG A 63 -12.15 -4.87 3.61
N ILE A 64 -11.32 -4.01 3.01
CA ILE A 64 -10.27 -4.42 2.07
C ILE A 64 -9.19 -5.21 2.80
N THR A 65 -8.81 -4.75 3.99
CA THR A 65 -7.84 -5.45 4.84
C THR A 65 -8.33 -6.87 5.17
N GLU A 66 -9.58 -6.99 5.64
CA GLU A 66 -10.18 -8.29 5.96
C GLU A 66 -10.37 -9.19 4.73
N ALA A 67 -10.83 -8.63 3.62
CA ALA A 67 -11.02 -9.39 2.38
C ALA A 67 -9.70 -9.93 1.84
N ALA A 68 -8.65 -9.10 1.78
CA ALA A 68 -7.32 -9.52 1.37
C ALA A 68 -6.73 -10.56 2.33
N TRP A 69 -6.96 -10.42 3.63
CA TRP A 69 -6.50 -11.39 4.62
C TRP A 69 -7.18 -12.76 4.45
N ARG A 70 -8.51 -12.78 4.27
CA ARG A 70 -9.26 -14.03 4.04
C ARG A 70 -8.87 -14.69 2.73
N GLU A 71 -8.78 -13.92 1.65
CA GLU A 71 -8.45 -14.46 0.34
C GLU A 71 -6.98 -14.93 0.29
N GLY A 72 -6.05 -14.20 0.90
CA GLY A 72 -4.67 -14.64 1.07
C GLY A 72 -4.56 -15.99 1.78
N HIS A 73 -5.33 -16.20 2.86
CA HIS A 73 -5.40 -17.51 3.52
C HIS A 73 -5.95 -18.61 2.61
N ARG A 74 -6.98 -18.32 1.80
CA ARG A 74 -7.53 -19.30 0.83
C ARG A 74 -6.51 -19.67 -0.25
N HIS A 75 -5.65 -18.74 -0.62
CA HIS A 75 -4.51 -18.96 -1.50
C HIS A 75 -3.30 -19.63 -0.82
N GLY A 76 -3.41 -19.96 0.48
CA GLY A 76 -2.35 -20.66 1.23
C GLY A 76 -1.21 -19.75 1.70
N LEU A 77 -1.34 -18.43 1.57
CA LEU A 77 -0.33 -17.47 2.01
C LEU A 77 -0.26 -17.42 3.53
N LYS A 78 0.94 -17.19 4.07
CA LYS A 78 1.22 -17.14 5.51
C LYS A 78 2.23 -16.05 5.84
N ASP A 79 2.30 -15.70 7.12
CA ASP A 79 3.34 -14.86 7.71
C ASP A 79 3.61 -13.57 6.89
N ASP A 80 4.89 -13.30 6.59
CA ASP A 80 5.35 -12.12 5.88
C ASP A 80 4.77 -11.99 4.46
N GLU A 81 4.50 -13.10 3.78
CA GLU A 81 3.92 -13.09 2.44
C GLU A 81 2.47 -12.64 2.48
N LEU A 82 1.69 -13.19 3.41
CA LEU A 82 0.31 -12.75 3.65
C LEU A 82 0.27 -11.28 4.04
N ALA A 83 1.13 -10.86 4.96
CA ALA A 83 1.20 -9.47 5.40
C ALA A 83 1.49 -8.52 4.22
N ALA A 84 2.45 -8.88 3.35
CA ALA A 84 2.81 -8.09 2.19
C ALA A 84 1.65 -7.98 1.18
N VAL A 85 0.91 -9.06 0.96
CA VAL A 85 -0.28 -9.07 0.08
C VAL A 85 -1.40 -8.20 0.65
N VAL A 86 -1.66 -8.28 1.96
CA VAL A 86 -2.69 -7.44 2.62
C VAL A 86 -2.33 -5.96 2.53
N GLU A 87 -1.07 -5.59 2.79
CA GLU A 87 -0.62 -4.20 2.67
C GLU A 87 -0.66 -3.71 1.21
N ALA A 88 -0.24 -4.54 0.25
CA ALA A 88 -0.34 -4.19 -1.17
C ALA A 88 -1.79 -3.92 -1.61
N ALA A 89 -2.75 -4.77 -1.19
CA ALA A 89 -4.17 -4.58 -1.48
C ALA A 89 -4.71 -3.29 -0.85
N ARG A 90 -4.35 -3.00 0.41
CA ARG A 90 -4.70 -1.75 1.10
C ARG A 90 -4.20 -0.53 0.34
N LEU A 91 -2.91 -0.51 -0.04
CA LEU A 91 -2.33 0.63 -0.75
C LEU A 91 -2.95 0.84 -2.13
N LYS A 92 -3.25 -0.24 -2.86
CA LYS A 92 -3.92 -0.16 -4.17
C LYS A 92 -5.31 0.45 -4.04
N ALA A 93 -6.11 -0.04 -3.09
CA ALA A 93 -7.46 0.46 -2.85
C ALA A 93 -7.45 1.91 -2.34
N ALA A 94 -6.57 2.24 -1.40
CA ALA A 94 -6.44 3.59 -0.85
C ALA A 94 -6.00 4.61 -1.92
N ALA A 95 -5.06 4.23 -2.78
CA ALA A 95 -4.64 5.06 -3.91
C ALA A 95 -5.81 5.31 -4.87
N ALA A 96 -6.57 4.26 -5.22
CA ALA A 96 -7.75 4.39 -6.08
C ALA A 96 -8.82 5.30 -5.46
N ALA A 97 -9.13 5.14 -4.17
CA ALA A 97 -10.10 5.96 -3.45
C ALA A 97 -9.69 7.43 -3.42
N LYS A 98 -8.41 7.72 -3.16
CA LYS A 98 -7.90 9.10 -3.17
C LYS A 98 -7.97 9.72 -4.57
N ILE A 99 -7.60 8.96 -5.61
CA ILE A 99 -7.68 9.41 -7.02
C ILE A 99 -9.12 9.70 -7.43
N SER A 100 -10.09 8.90 -6.95
CA SER A 100 -11.52 9.11 -7.25
C SER A 100 -12.17 10.22 -6.41
N GLY A 101 -11.40 10.97 -5.60
CA GLY A 101 -11.91 12.07 -4.78
C GLY A 101 -12.69 11.63 -3.54
N ALA A 102 -12.52 10.39 -3.07
CA ALA A 102 -13.14 9.96 -1.81
C ALA A 102 -12.69 10.85 -0.65
N ARG A 103 -13.56 11.03 0.35
CA ARG A 103 -13.19 11.78 1.55
C ARG A 103 -12.29 10.92 2.46
N PRO A 104 -11.18 11.44 2.98
CA PRO A 104 -10.38 10.70 3.96
C PRO A 104 -11.23 10.36 5.18
N VAL A 105 -11.10 9.13 5.67
CA VAL A 105 -11.65 8.68 6.95
C VAL A 105 -10.80 9.22 8.10
N SER A 106 -11.39 9.30 9.30
CA SER A 106 -10.67 9.76 10.49
C SER A 106 -9.40 8.94 10.72
N PRO A 107 -8.23 9.55 10.98
CA PRO A 107 -6.97 8.84 11.23
C PRO A 107 -7.03 7.85 12.39
N LEU A 108 -7.92 8.09 13.36
CA LEU A 108 -8.20 7.18 14.48
C LEU A 108 -8.84 5.86 14.06
N SER A 109 -9.47 5.84 12.88
CA SER A 109 -10.09 4.64 12.29
C SER A 109 -9.20 3.97 11.25
N ALA A 110 -8.04 4.57 10.93
CA ALA A 110 -7.12 4.04 9.94
C ALA A 110 -6.28 2.92 10.57
N ALA A 111 -6.37 1.72 10.00
CA ALA A 111 -5.67 0.56 10.51
C ALA A 111 -4.14 0.79 10.45
N PRO A 112 -3.38 0.29 11.45
CA PRO A 112 -1.95 0.52 11.56
C PRO A 112 -1.21 0.03 10.31
N GLU A 113 -0.08 0.66 9.99
CA GLU A 113 0.83 0.15 8.96
C GLU A 113 1.43 -1.16 9.44
N ALA A 114 1.41 -2.18 8.58
CA ALA A 114 2.12 -3.42 8.84
C ALA A 114 3.59 -3.27 8.40
N GLY A 115 4.51 -3.77 9.21
CA GLY A 115 5.87 -4.11 8.81
C GLY A 115 6.87 -2.97 8.60
N GLY A 116 8.14 -3.34 8.74
CA GLY A 116 9.33 -2.48 8.79
C GLY A 116 10.20 -2.96 9.95
N GLY A 117 11.29 -3.66 9.66
CA GLY A 117 12.20 -4.11 10.73
C GLY A 117 12.94 -2.93 11.38
N ALA A 118 13.71 -3.21 12.43
CA ALA A 118 14.43 -2.17 13.18
C ALA A 118 15.55 -1.46 12.39
N ASP A 119 15.89 -1.97 11.20
CA ASP A 119 16.93 -1.43 10.31
C ASP A 119 16.45 -1.24 8.87
N GLY A 120 17.19 -0.42 8.12
CA GLY A 120 16.84 -0.08 6.73
C GLY A 120 16.91 -1.26 5.76
N ALA A 121 17.67 -2.32 6.06
CA ALA A 121 17.73 -3.51 5.21
C ALA A 121 16.43 -4.33 5.31
N SER A 122 15.91 -4.48 6.53
CA SER A 122 14.65 -5.16 6.81
C SER A 122 13.46 -4.36 6.27
N GLU A 123 13.52 -3.03 6.37
CA GLU A 123 12.53 -2.15 5.76
C GLU A 123 12.53 -2.24 4.23
N LEU A 124 13.70 -2.24 3.61
CA LEU A 124 13.82 -2.43 2.17
C LEU A 124 13.27 -3.79 1.72
N ALA A 125 13.64 -4.87 2.41
CA ALA A 125 13.12 -6.21 2.14
C ALA A 125 11.59 -6.25 2.23
N TRP A 126 11.02 -5.59 3.24
CA TRP A 126 9.57 -5.48 3.42
C TRP A 126 8.89 -4.75 2.26
N LEU A 127 9.37 -3.57 1.88
CA LEU A 127 8.78 -2.82 0.74
C LEU A 127 8.93 -3.54 -0.58
N CYS A 128 10.03 -4.26 -0.76
CA CYS A 128 10.27 -5.14 -1.89
C CYS A 128 9.19 -6.23 -2.01
N ARG A 129 8.79 -6.86 -0.90
CA ARG A 129 7.69 -7.85 -0.89
C ARG A 129 6.35 -7.21 -1.20
N ILE A 130 6.04 -6.06 -0.61
CA ILE A 130 4.82 -5.31 -0.92
C ILE A 130 4.77 -4.97 -2.40
N ALA A 131 5.85 -4.44 -2.96
CA ALA A 131 5.95 -4.06 -4.36
C ALA A 131 5.77 -5.26 -5.30
N TYR A 132 6.36 -6.40 -4.96
CA TYR A 132 6.16 -7.65 -5.71
C TYR A 132 4.69 -8.09 -5.66
N ALA A 133 4.09 -8.16 -4.46
CA ALA A 133 2.69 -8.51 -4.28
C ALA A 133 1.74 -7.56 -5.02
N PHE A 134 2.05 -6.26 -5.03
CA PHE A 134 1.27 -5.23 -5.71
C PHE A 134 1.11 -5.48 -7.21
N VAL A 135 2.13 -6.08 -7.84
CA VAL A 135 2.14 -6.34 -9.28
C VAL A 135 1.64 -7.74 -9.62
N HIS A 136 1.94 -8.73 -8.77
CA HIS A 136 1.80 -10.14 -9.14
C HIS A 136 0.73 -10.90 -8.38
N SER A 137 0.17 -10.36 -7.28
CA SER A 137 -0.76 -11.11 -6.44
C SER A 137 -2.17 -11.10 -7.03
N PRO A 138 -2.78 -12.28 -7.31
CA PRO A 138 -4.17 -12.37 -7.73
C PRO A 138 -5.14 -11.88 -6.64
N VAL A 139 -4.74 -11.94 -5.37
CA VAL A 139 -5.51 -11.38 -4.25
C VAL A 139 -5.63 -9.86 -4.37
N VAL A 140 -4.53 -9.18 -4.74
CA VAL A 140 -4.51 -7.72 -4.90
C VAL A 140 -5.36 -7.26 -6.10
N GLU A 141 -5.47 -8.09 -7.14
CA GLU A 141 -6.38 -7.82 -8.27
C GLU A 141 -7.85 -8.13 -7.93
N GLY A 142 -8.09 -9.19 -7.15
CA GLY A 142 -9.43 -9.68 -6.82
C GLY A 142 -10.18 -8.86 -5.76
N VAL A 143 -9.45 -8.17 -4.87
CA VAL A 143 -10.08 -7.38 -3.81
C VAL A 143 -10.46 -5.99 -4.33
N GLN A 144 -11.75 -5.72 -4.42
CA GLN A 144 -12.30 -4.47 -4.93
C GLN A 144 -12.81 -3.57 -3.79
N PRO A 145 -12.58 -2.24 -3.84
CA PRO A 145 -13.27 -1.29 -2.98
C PRO A 145 -14.77 -1.41 -3.22
N ALA A 146 -15.56 -1.46 -2.14
CA ALA A 146 -17.00 -1.47 -2.27
C ALA A 146 -17.45 -0.21 -3.04
N THR A 147 -18.06 -0.38 -4.20
CA THR A 147 -18.84 0.68 -4.84
C THR A 147 -19.96 1.04 -3.89
N GLY A 148 -19.88 2.23 -3.29
CA GLY A 148 -20.78 2.66 -2.24
C GLY A 148 -22.24 2.60 -2.67
N THR A 149 -23.02 1.71 -2.06
CA THR A 149 -24.43 1.99 -1.82
C THR A 149 -24.47 3.00 -0.69
N ALA A 150 -24.72 4.27 -1.02
CA ALA A 150 -25.13 5.24 -0.02
C ALA A 150 -26.39 4.70 0.68
N PRO A 151 -26.49 4.69 2.01
CA PRO A 151 -27.78 4.44 2.64
C PRO A 151 -28.72 5.56 2.21
N SER A 152 -29.76 5.22 1.43
CA SER A 152 -30.91 6.08 1.22
C SER A 152 -31.42 6.50 2.59
N SER A 153 -31.21 7.76 2.95
CA SER A 153 -31.99 8.42 3.98
C SER A 153 -33.38 8.70 3.40
N GLU A 154 -34.18 7.65 3.23
CA GLU A 154 -35.59 7.76 2.93
C GLU A 154 -36.35 7.13 4.10
N GLY A 155 -36.84 8.00 4.98
CA GLY A 155 -37.53 7.55 6.19
C GLY A 155 -37.71 8.63 7.25
N ALA A 156 -38.21 9.81 6.86
CA ALA A 156 -38.89 10.70 7.81
C ALA A 156 -39.86 11.62 7.06
N ARG A 157 -40.99 11.04 6.66
CA ARG A 157 -42.23 11.79 6.47
C ARG A 157 -43.27 11.15 7.41
N THR A 158 -44.21 11.97 7.89
CA THR A 158 -45.35 11.66 8.78
C THR A 158 -44.96 11.62 10.28
N THR A 159 -45.56 12.36 11.20
CA THR A 159 -46.86 13.05 11.26
C THR A 159 -46.81 14.30 12.14
#